data_AF-A0A563DRJ5-F1
#
_entry.id   AF-A0A563DRJ5-F1
#
_cell.length_a   1.000
_cell.length_b   1.000
_cell.length_c   1.000
_cell.angle_alpha   90.00
_cell.angle_beta   90.00
_cell.angle_gamma   90.00
#
_symmetry.space_group_name_H-M   'P 1'
#
loop_
_entity.id
_entity.type
_entity.pdbx_description
1 polymer ?
#
loop_
_entity_poly.entity_id
_entity_poly.type
_entity_poly.pdbx_seq_one_letter_code
_entity_poly.pdbx_strand_id
1 'polypeptide(L)'
;MAFVITQSCCGDASCVSVCPVQCIRPRPDDPDFTTAEQLYIDPNSCIDCGACATACPVEAIYPEAELRQSGGAFRDMNADYFASHALSDVTPLPLTRHRLSRERPECRVAIVGAGASGLYAAAELSEIRGGSVTILERTPTPYGLIRSGVAPDHDRTKLMGEHFAQVLRRPNVTCLFNVEVGRDVSVDELLRHHHAVLWAAGASDDRTMNIPGEDRAGSVAAGDFISWYNGHPDFADRQFDLSGKRAVIIGNGNVALDVARVLASLFHVAASNCL
;
A
#
# COMPACT_ATOMS: atom_id res chain seq x y z
N MET A 1 -10.53 9.00 -26.03
CA MET A 1 -10.94 9.85 -24.89
C MET A 1 -9.87 9.70 -23.83
N ALA A 2 -9.72 10.60 -22.87
CA ALA A 2 -8.64 10.46 -21.90
C ALA A 2 -8.89 9.29 -20.94
N PHE A 3 -7.81 8.70 -20.41
CA PHE A 3 -7.90 7.91 -19.19
C PHE A 3 -8.01 8.85 -17.98
N VAL A 4 -8.68 8.39 -16.93
CA VAL A 4 -8.94 9.15 -15.70
C VAL A 4 -8.48 8.33 -14.50
N ILE A 5 -7.71 8.96 -13.60
CA ILE A 5 -7.36 8.36 -12.30
C ILE A 5 -8.47 8.68 -11.28
N THR A 6 -8.89 7.65 -10.55
CA THR A 6 -9.95 7.72 -9.54
C THR A 6 -9.39 7.63 -8.12
N GLN A 7 -10.25 7.86 -7.12
CA GLN A 7 -9.92 7.81 -5.68
C GLN A 7 -9.23 6.52 -5.20
N SER A 8 -9.28 5.44 -5.98
CA SER A 8 -8.58 4.18 -5.66
C SER A 8 -7.06 4.29 -5.83
N CYS A 9 -6.55 5.39 -6.38
CA CYS A 9 -5.11 5.59 -6.60
C CYS A 9 -4.34 5.48 -5.27
N CYS A 10 -3.29 4.65 -5.26
CA CYS A 10 -2.43 4.49 -4.09
C CYS A 10 -1.10 5.26 -4.17
N GLY A 11 -0.94 6.12 -5.18
CA GLY A 11 0.24 6.98 -5.32
C GLY A 11 1.55 6.26 -5.64
N ASP A 12 1.53 4.99 -6.05
CA ASP A 12 2.75 4.19 -6.28
C ASP A 12 3.55 4.61 -7.54
N ALA A 13 2.93 5.39 -8.43
CA ALA A 13 3.52 5.94 -9.66
C ALA A 13 3.99 4.94 -10.72
N SER A 14 3.64 3.65 -10.64
CA SER A 14 3.93 2.66 -11.70
C SER A 14 3.41 3.12 -13.06
N CYS A 15 2.24 3.77 -13.08
CA CYS A 15 1.61 4.33 -14.28
C CYS A 15 2.44 5.45 -14.95
N VAL A 16 3.25 6.20 -14.20
CA VAL A 16 4.08 7.31 -14.70
C VAL A 16 5.16 6.78 -15.65
N SER A 17 5.84 5.69 -15.24
CA SER A 17 6.96 5.12 -15.99
C SER A 17 6.56 4.51 -17.35
N VAL A 18 5.31 4.08 -17.48
CA VAL A 18 4.78 3.45 -18.70
C VAL A 18 4.01 4.42 -19.60
N CYS A 19 3.78 5.66 -19.18
CA CYS A 19 3.01 6.63 -19.95
C CYS A 19 3.85 7.16 -21.14
N PRO A 20 3.53 6.83 -22.41
CA PRO A 20 4.39 7.20 -23.55
C PRO A 20 4.45 8.71 -23.81
N VAL A 21 3.44 9.45 -23.36
CA VAL A 21 3.33 10.91 -23.52
C VAL A 21 3.53 11.68 -22.20
N GLN A 22 3.95 10.97 -21.15
CA GLN A 22 4.33 11.56 -19.85
C GLN A 22 3.28 12.54 -19.27
N CYS A 23 1.99 12.23 -19.46
CA CYS A 23 0.87 13.10 -19.07
C CYS A 23 0.34 12.85 -17.64
N ILE A 24 1.06 12.08 -16.82
CA ILE A 24 0.64 11.71 -15.46
C ILE A 24 1.48 12.48 -14.43
N ARG A 25 0.82 13.17 -13.50
CA ARG A 25 1.45 14.00 -12.45
C ARG A 25 0.79 13.80 -11.09
N PRO A 26 1.48 14.10 -9.98
CA PRO A 26 2.92 14.39 -9.91
C PRO A 26 3.78 13.14 -10.21
N ARG A 27 4.99 13.36 -10.73
CA ARG A 27 6.03 12.33 -10.85
C ARG A 27 6.80 12.19 -9.54
N PRO A 28 7.51 11.07 -9.29
CA PRO A 28 8.33 10.91 -8.09
C PRO A 28 9.35 12.01 -7.81
N ASP A 29 9.80 12.74 -8.83
CA ASP A 29 10.74 13.86 -8.77
C ASP A 29 10.06 15.23 -8.66
N ASP A 30 8.73 15.31 -8.80
CA ASP A 30 8.00 16.56 -8.69
C ASP A 30 7.82 16.96 -7.20
N PRO A 31 7.88 18.26 -6.86
CA PRO A 31 7.87 18.72 -5.46
C PRO A 31 6.62 18.33 -4.65
N ASP A 32 5.49 18.15 -5.31
CA ASP A 32 4.19 17.85 -4.72
C ASP A 32 3.90 16.35 -4.62
N PHE A 33 4.80 15.47 -5.10
CA PHE A 33 4.58 14.03 -5.14
C PHE A 33 4.20 13.41 -3.80
N THR A 34 4.91 13.78 -2.74
CA THR A 34 4.67 13.24 -1.39
C THR A 34 3.46 13.84 -0.70
N THR A 35 2.90 14.93 -1.24
CA THR A 35 1.77 15.66 -0.65
C THR A 35 0.47 15.49 -1.42
N ALA A 36 0.52 15.04 -2.67
CA ALA A 36 -0.65 14.79 -3.47
C ALA A 36 -1.45 13.59 -2.95
N GLU A 37 -2.77 13.72 -2.92
CA GLU A 37 -3.68 12.66 -2.47
C GLU A 37 -3.80 11.52 -3.48
N GLN A 38 -3.60 11.83 -4.77
CA GLN A 38 -3.58 10.88 -5.88
C GLN A 38 -2.74 11.43 -7.03
N LEU A 39 -2.55 10.61 -8.06
CA LEU A 39 -2.02 11.07 -9.35
C LEU A 39 -3.16 11.50 -10.29
N TYR A 40 -2.84 12.27 -11.31
CA TYR A 40 -3.78 12.87 -12.25
C TYR A 40 -3.25 12.69 -13.69
N ILE A 41 -4.15 12.48 -14.64
CA ILE A 41 -3.85 12.37 -16.08
C ILE A 41 -4.33 13.64 -16.77
N ASP A 42 -3.45 14.31 -17.53
CA ASP A 42 -3.85 15.46 -18.35
C ASP A 42 -4.72 14.98 -19.53
N PRO A 43 -6.01 15.37 -19.57
CA PRO A 43 -6.90 14.91 -20.63
C PRO A 43 -6.52 15.45 -22.00
N ASN A 44 -5.79 16.57 -22.08
CA ASN A 44 -5.40 17.18 -23.35
C ASN A 44 -4.20 16.47 -24.00
N SER A 45 -3.32 15.87 -23.17
CA SER A 45 -2.12 15.17 -23.64
C SER A 45 -2.32 13.66 -23.76
N CYS A 46 -3.32 13.08 -23.08
CA CYS A 46 -3.56 11.65 -23.09
C CYS A 46 -3.89 11.11 -24.51
N ILE A 47 -3.20 10.05 -24.92
CA ILE A 47 -3.40 9.40 -26.23
C ILE A 47 -4.19 8.09 -26.18
N ASP A 48 -4.87 7.80 -25.06
CA ASP A 48 -5.79 6.65 -24.94
C ASP A 48 -5.14 5.27 -25.21
N CYS A 49 -3.84 5.11 -24.88
CA CYS A 49 -3.11 3.87 -25.16
C CYS A 49 -3.30 2.74 -24.13
N GLY A 50 -3.82 3.05 -22.93
CA GLY A 50 -4.11 2.08 -21.87
C GLY A 50 -2.92 1.52 -21.08
N ALA A 51 -1.67 1.87 -21.41
CA ALA A 51 -0.49 1.35 -20.70
C ALA A 51 -0.54 1.61 -19.18
N CYS A 52 -1.02 2.79 -18.79
CA CYS A 52 -1.17 3.17 -17.38
C CYS A 52 -2.21 2.32 -16.64
N ALA A 53 -3.33 1.96 -17.28
CA ALA A 53 -4.35 1.12 -16.69
C ALA A 53 -3.83 -0.30 -16.45
N THR A 54 -3.07 -0.86 -17.39
CA THR A 54 -2.41 -2.17 -17.23
C THR A 54 -1.36 -2.16 -16.13
N ALA A 55 -0.63 -1.06 -15.95
CA ALA A 55 0.40 -0.95 -14.93
C ALA A 55 -0.15 -0.63 -13.53
N CYS A 56 -1.42 -0.20 -13.41
CA CYS A 56 -1.97 0.22 -12.12
C CYS A 56 -2.25 -0.99 -11.22
N PRO A 57 -1.61 -1.11 -10.05
CA PRO A 57 -1.73 -2.29 -9.20
C PRO A 57 -3.07 -2.38 -8.44
N VAL A 58 -3.86 -1.31 -8.43
CA VAL A 58 -5.15 -1.17 -7.72
C VAL A 58 -6.31 -0.82 -8.67
N GLU A 59 -6.07 -0.98 -9.98
CA GLU A 59 -7.03 -0.73 -11.07
C GLU A 59 -7.66 0.67 -11.04
N ALA A 60 -6.98 1.69 -10.53
CA ALA A 60 -7.55 3.03 -10.32
C ALA A 60 -7.79 3.85 -11.59
N ILE A 61 -7.39 3.35 -12.76
CA ILE A 61 -7.32 4.11 -14.01
C ILE A 61 -8.28 3.52 -15.04
N TYR A 62 -9.21 4.35 -15.53
CA TYR A 62 -10.27 3.93 -16.45
C TYR A 62 -10.35 4.85 -17.68
N PRO A 63 -10.76 4.34 -18.84
CA PRO A 63 -11.21 5.20 -19.92
C PRO A 63 -12.38 6.06 -19.43
N GLU A 64 -12.41 7.35 -19.78
CA GLU A 64 -13.50 8.26 -19.37
C GLU A 64 -14.89 7.69 -19.72
N ALA A 65 -15.01 7.03 -20.87
CA ALA A 65 -16.25 6.43 -21.36
C ALA A 65 -16.79 5.27 -20.47
N GLU A 66 -15.92 4.64 -19.67
CA GLU A 66 -16.29 3.52 -18.79
C GLU A 66 -16.62 3.99 -17.37
N LEU A 67 -16.39 5.26 -17.05
CA LEU A 67 -16.80 5.84 -15.78
C LEU A 67 -18.33 5.85 -15.71
N ARG A 68 -18.89 5.23 -14.67
CA ARG A 68 -20.32 5.35 -14.34
C ARG A 68 -20.70 6.83 -14.14
N GLN A 69 -22.00 7.16 -14.12
CA GLN A 69 -22.49 8.55 -13.99
C GLN A 69 -21.88 9.35 -12.81
N SER A 70 -21.49 8.68 -11.72
CA SER A 70 -20.81 9.29 -10.57
C SER A 70 -19.32 9.61 -10.78
N GLY A 71 -18.71 9.17 -11.89
CA GLY A 71 -17.28 9.34 -12.19
C GLY A 71 -16.91 10.66 -12.86
N GLY A 72 -17.89 11.48 -13.25
CA GLY A 72 -17.64 12.81 -13.83
C GLY A 72 -16.79 13.70 -12.93
N ALA A 73 -16.96 13.60 -11.61
CA ALA A 73 -16.14 14.34 -10.65
C ALA A 73 -14.65 13.99 -10.76
N PHE A 74 -14.28 12.73 -11.02
CA PHE A 74 -12.88 12.34 -11.17
C PHE A 74 -12.28 12.88 -12.47
N ARG A 75 -13.06 12.91 -13.55
CA ARG A 75 -12.63 13.55 -14.79
C ARG A 75 -12.32 15.02 -14.54
N ASP A 76 -13.23 15.72 -13.88
CA ASP A 76 -13.09 17.15 -13.61
C ASP A 76 -11.88 17.39 -12.67
N MET A 77 -11.68 16.57 -11.62
CA MET A 77 -10.48 16.62 -10.77
C MET A 77 -9.17 16.42 -11.55
N ASN A 78 -9.13 15.48 -12.49
CA ASN A 78 -7.95 15.25 -13.32
C ASN A 78 -7.66 16.49 -14.18
N ALA A 79 -8.68 17.09 -14.80
CA ALA A 79 -8.52 18.30 -15.59
C ALA A 79 -8.12 19.53 -14.75
N ASP A 80 -8.75 19.71 -13.59
CA ASP A 80 -8.54 20.85 -12.69
C ASP A 80 -7.10 20.87 -12.12
N TYR A 81 -6.50 19.71 -11.86
CA TYR A 81 -5.09 19.63 -11.47
C TYR A 81 -4.19 20.33 -12.50
N PHE A 82 -4.40 20.07 -13.80
CA PHE A 82 -3.59 20.66 -14.87
C PHE A 82 -3.99 22.10 -15.23
N ALA A 83 -5.15 22.59 -14.77
CA ALA A 83 -5.47 24.01 -14.84
C ALA A 83 -4.53 24.85 -13.96
N SER A 84 -4.01 24.27 -12.87
CA SER A 84 -3.04 24.90 -11.96
C SER A 84 -1.60 24.39 -12.14
N HIS A 85 -1.42 23.21 -12.74
CA HIS A 85 -0.12 22.55 -12.94
C HIS A 85 0.11 22.24 -14.42
N ALA A 86 0.17 23.29 -15.26
CA ALA A 86 0.38 23.11 -16.70
C ALA A 86 1.64 22.28 -17.00
N LEU A 87 1.50 21.29 -17.89
CA LEU A 87 2.63 20.48 -18.35
C LEU A 87 3.64 21.36 -19.08
N SER A 88 4.78 21.60 -18.42
CA SER A 88 5.90 22.37 -18.97
C SER A 88 7.07 21.48 -19.40
N ASP A 89 7.11 20.24 -18.92
CA ASP A 89 8.12 19.24 -19.26
C ASP A 89 7.46 17.89 -19.53
N VAL A 90 7.43 17.48 -20.81
CA VAL A 90 6.98 16.14 -21.26
C VAL A 90 8.16 15.23 -21.59
N THR A 91 9.38 15.62 -21.20
CA THR A 91 10.56 14.80 -21.40
C THR A 91 10.37 13.47 -20.68
N PRO A 92 10.53 12.32 -21.37
CA PRO A 92 10.51 11.03 -20.72
C PRO A 92 11.51 10.98 -19.58
N LEU A 93 11.07 10.53 -18.41
CA LEU A 93 11.98 10.27 -17.31
C LEU A 93 13.09 9.32 -17.79
N PRO A 94 14.37 9.67 -17.64
CA PRO A 94 15.44 8.76 -18.01
C PRO A 94 15.34 7.50 -17.15
N LEU A 95 15.13 6.34 -17.81
CA LEU A 95 15.17 5.04 -17.14
C LEU A 95 16.60 4.77 -16.66
N THR A 96 16.90 5.24 -15.45
CA THR A 96 18.21 5.06 -14.84
C THR A 96 18.26 3.67 -14.23
N ARG A 97 18.86 2.70 -14.94
CA ARG A 97 19.16 1.40 -14.34
C ARG A 97 20.34 1.55 -13.41
N HIS A 98 20.09 1.49 -12.10
CA HIS A 98 21.15 1.47 -11.10
C HIS A 98 22.09 0.29 -11.36
N ARG A 99 23.40 0.60 -11.41
CA ARG A 99 24.46 -0.40 -11.56
C ARG A 99 25.38 -0.33 -10.37
N LEU A 100 25.80 -1.49 -9.90
CA LEU A 100 26.83 -1.59 -8.88
C LEU A 100 28.18 -1.11 -9.44
N SER A 101 29.02 -0.58 -8.55
CA SER A 101 30.41 -0.25 -8.89
C SER A 101 31.16 -1.51 -9.33
N ARG A 102 32.14 -1.35 -10.21
CA ARG A 102 33.06 -2.44 -10.58
C ARG A 102 33.83 -3.00 -9.39
N GLU A 103 34.08 -2.17 -8.37
CA GLU A 103 34.79 -2.56 -7.15
C GLU A 103 33.93 -3.40 -6.18
N ARG A 104 32.60 -3.31 -6.30
CA ARG A 104 31.64 -4.06 -5.49
C ARG A 104 30.57 -4.65 -6.41
N PRO A 105 30.88 -5.74 -7.13
CA PRO A 105 30.00 -6.31 -8.13
C PRO A 105 28.78 -7.05 -7.54
N GLU A 106 28.68 -7.12 -6.21
CA GLU A 106 27.61 -7.78 -5.49
C GLU A 106 27.03 -6.84 -4.43
N CYS A 107 25.70 -6.86 -4.28
CA CYS A 107 24.98 -6.17 -3.23
C CYS A 107 23.99 -7.14 -2.58
N ARG A 108 24.10 -7.30 -1.27
CA ARG A 108 23.24 -8.19 -0.48
C ARG A 108 22.55 -7.34 0.56
N VAL A 109 21.23 -7.28 0.52
CA VAL A 109 20.43 -6.43 1.42
C VAL A 109 19.47 -7.30 2.20
N ALA A 110 19.49 -7.16 3.53
CA ALA A 110 18.43 -7.69 4.37
C ALA A 110 17.32 -6.65 4.50
N ILE A 111 16.07 -7.06 4.34
CA ILE A 111 14.88 -6.21 4.53
C ILE A 111 14.11 -6.80 5.71
N VAL A 112 13.89 -5.99 6.75
CA VAL A 112 13.12 -6.38 7.94
C VAL A 112 11.68 -5.91 7.77
N GLY A 113 10.76 -6.83 7.55
CA GLY A 113 9.34 -6.59 7.27
C GLY A 113 8.98 -6.86 5.81
N ALA A 114 7.96 -7.69 5.60
CA ALA A 114 7.40 -8.00 4.28
C ALA A 114 6.13 -7.18 3.98
N GLY A 115 6.06 -5.94 4.49
CA GLY A 115 5.02 -4.97 4.13
C GLY A 115 5.29 -4.27 2.80
N ALA A 116 4.39 -3.39 2.37
CA ALA A 116 4.49 -2.70 1.08
C ALA A 116 5.84 -1.99 0.86
N SER A 117 6.33 -1.24 1.85
CA SER A 117 7.62 -0.53 1.75
C SER A 117 8.80 -1.48 1.53
N GLY A 118 8.84 -2.60 2.27
CA GLY A 118 9.87 -3.62 2.11
C GLY A 118 9.79 -4.32 0.75
N LEU A 119 8.58 -4.56 0.24
CA LEU A 119 8.36 -5.25 -1.03
C LEU A 119 8.64 -4.37 -2.26
N TYR A 120 8.34 -3.07 -2.19
CA TYR A 120 8.79 -2.11 -3.20
C TYR A 120 10.32 -2.00 -3.21
N ALA A 121 10.95 -1.91 -2.05
CA ALA A 121 12.42 -1.92 -1.97
C ALA A 121 13.00 -3.23 -2.54
N ALA A 122 12.38 -4.37 -2.24
CA ALA A 122 12.80 -5.66 -2.80
C ALA A 122 12.65 -5.70 -4.32
N ALA A 123 11.57 -5.12 -4.88
CA ALA A 123 11.34 -5.04 -6.32
C ALA A 123 12.49 -4.28 -7.02
N GLU A 124 12.84 -3.10 -6.52
CA GLU A 124 13.91 -2.28 -7.09
C GLU A 124 15.30 -2.92 -6.91
N LEU A 125 15.61 -3.37 -5.69
CA LEU A 125 16.94 -3.93 -5.38
C LEU A 125 17.22 -5.22 -6.14
N SER A 126 16.20 -6.03 -6.42
CA SER A 126 16.36 -7.30 -7.14
C SER A 126 16.51 -7.14 -8.66
N GLU A 127 16.18 -5.98 -9.24
CA GLU A 127 16.48 -5.65 -10.65
C GLU A 127 17.97 -5.28 -10.87
N ILE A 128 18.67 -4.90 -9.80
CA ILE A 128 20.08 -4.54 -9.88
C ILE A 128 20.91 -5.79 -10.15
N ARG A 129 21.68 -5.79 -11.25
CA ARG A 129 22.59 -6.90 -11.56
C ARG A 129 23.62 -7.08 -10.44
N GLY A 130 23.68 -8.29 -9.87
CA GLY A 130 24.52 -8.60 -8.71
C GLY A 130 23.84 -8.31 -7.36
N GLY A 131 22.60 -7.83 -7.38
CA GLY A 131 21.75 -7.64 -6.21
C GLY A 131 21.06 -8.93 -5.76
N SER A 132 21.06 -9.18 -4.46
CA SER A 132 20.22 -10.20 -3.82
C SER A 132 19.58 -9.65 -2.56
N VAL A 133 18.35 -10.06 -2.29
CA VAL A 133 17.53 -9.57 -1.18
C VAL A 133 17.14 -10.72 -0.28
N THR A 134 17.30 -10.55 1.03
CA THR A 134 16.73 -11.44 2.06
C THR A 134 15.66 -10.67 2.80
N ILE A 135 14.40 -11.10 2.70
CA ILE A 135 13.27 -10.52 3.43
C ILE A 135 13.03 -11.35 4.68
N LEU A 136 13.05 -10.71 5.85
CA LEU A 136 12.71 -11.32 7.14
C LEU A 136 11.37 -10.77 7.59
N GLU A 137 10.45 -11.64 7.98
CA GLU A 137 9.11 -11.27 8.40
C GLU A 137 8.71 -12.09 9.62
N ARG A 138 8.22 -11.40 10.66
CA ARG A 138 7.86 -12.01 11.94
C ARG A 138 6.64 -12.91 11.80
N THR A 139 5.70 -12.58 10.93
CA THR A 139 4.49 -13.36 10.70
C THR A 139 4.74 -14.50 9.70
N PRO A 140 3.87 -15.54 9.66
CA PRO A 140 3.99 -16.63 8.69
C PRO A 140 3.68 -16.22 7.25
N THR A 141 3.17 -15.00 7.02
CA THR A 141 2.64 -14.59 5.73
C THR A 141 2.97 -13.14 5.41
N PRO A 142 3.33 -12.81 4.16
CA PRO A 142 3.76 -11.46 3.78
C PRO A 142 2.59 -10.46 3.66
N TYR A 143 2.95 -9.26 3.21
CA TYR A 143 2.11 -8.12 2.79
C TYR A 143 1.75 -7.12 3.88
N GLY A 144 2.09 -7.38 5.14
CA GLY A 144 1.83 -6.46 6.26
C GLY A 144 0.38 -5.98 6.26
N LEU A 145 0.17 -4.66 6.36
CA LEU A 145 -1.17 -4.07 6.41
C LEU A 145 -2.04 -4.37 5.19
N ILE A 146 -1.51 -4.68 4.00
CA ILE A 146 -2.37 -5.09 2.87
C ILE A 146 -3.15 -6.37 3.21
N ARG A 147 -2.51 -7.28 3.97
CA ARG A 147 -3.15 -8.50 4.45
C ARG A 147 -3.91 -8.27 5.75
N SER A 148 -3.27 -7.65 6.74
CA SER A 148 -3.76 -7.61 8.12
C SER A 148 -4.41 -6.29 8.56
N GLY A 149 -4.32 -5.24 7.76
CA GLY A 149 -4.80 -3.88 8.09
C GLY A 149 -5.93 -3.39 7.19
N VAL A 150 -5.82 -3.61 5.88
CA VAL A 150 -6.83 -3.22 4.89
C VAL A 150 -8.08 -4.05 5.10
N ALA A 151 -9.22 -3.36 5.21
CA ALA A 151 -10.50 -4.01 5.47
C ALA A 151 -10.87 -5.08 4.43
N PRO A 152 -11.68 -6.09 4.78
CA PRO A 152 -11.88 -7.27 3.93
C PRO A 152 -12.69 -6.96 2.67
N ASP A 153 -13.47 -5.88 2.66
CA ASP A 153 -14.27 -5.41 1.52
C ASP A 153 -13.51 -4.46 0.60
N HIS A 154 -12.21 -4.23 0.85
CA HIS A 154 -11.31 -3.46 -0.02
C HIS A 154 -10.54 -4.37 -0.97
N ASP A 155 -11.26 -5.24 -1.70
CA ASP A 155 -10.68 -6.26 -2.58
C ASP A 155 -9.65 -5.68 -3.56
N ARG A 156 -9.94 -4.50 -4.12
CA ARG A 156 -9.08 -3.81 -5.09
C ARG A 156 -7.73 -3.41 -4.52
N THR A 157 -7.70 -2.94 -3.27
CA THR A 157 -6.44 -2.61 -2.59
C THR A 157 -5.65 -3.88 -2.26
N LYS A 158 -6.34 -4.99 -1.99
CA LYS A 158 -5.71 -6.28 -1.73
C LYS A 158 -5.08 -6.92 -2.98
N LEU A 159 -5.48 -6.53 -4.20
CA LEU A 159 -4.84 -6.95 -5.46
C LEU A 159 -3.34 -6.63 -5.53
N MET A 160 -2.87 -5.62 -4.80
CA MET A 160 -1.45 -5.32 -4.66
C MET A 160 -0.62 -6.54 -4.21
N GLY A 161 -1.22 -7.46 -3.45
CA GLY A 161 -0.59 -8.72 -3.05
C GLY A 161 -0.17 -9.59 -4.24
N GLU A 162 -0.89 -9.55 -5.36
CA GLU A 162 -0.53 -10.29 -6.57
C GLU A 162 0.73 -9.74 -7.24
N HIS A 163 0.86 -8.41 -7.29
CA HIS A 163 2.05 -7.75 -7.79
C HIS A 163 3.28 -8.11 -6.94
N PHE A 164 3.15 -8.03 -5.62
CA PHE A 164 4.23 -8.41 -4.72
C PHE A 164 4.56 -9.91 -4.75
N ALA A 165 3.58 -10.77 -5.01
CA ALA A 165 3.83 -12.20 -5.17
C ALA A 165 4.82 -12.49 -6.32
N GLN A 166 4.88 -11.64 -7.35
CA GLN A 166 5.87 -11.77 -8.43
C GLN A 166 7.28 -11.46 -7.94
N VAL A 167 7.44 -10.43 -7.09
CA VAL A 167 8.72 -10.04 -6.48
C VAL A 167 9.26 -11.18 -5.60
N LEU A 168 8.40 -11.77 -4.77
CA LEU A 168 8.78 -12.87 -3.86
C LEU A 168 9.21 -14.15 -4.59
N ARG A 169 8.85 -14.33 -5.87
CA ARG A 169 9.23 -15.48 -6.69
C ARG A 169 10.54 -15.29 -7.45
N ARG A 170 11.16 -14.11 -7.38
CA ARG A 170 12.41 -13.84 -8.09
C ARG A 170 13.54 -14.71 -7.50
N PRO A 171 14.43 -15.28 -8.35
CA PRO A 171 15.45 -16.23 -7.89
C PRO A 171 16.51 -15.63 -6.96
N ASN A 172 16.64 -14.30 -6.95
CA ASN A 172 17.55 -13.54 -6.08
C ASN A 172 16.83 -12.90 -4.88
N VAL A 173 15.59 -13.29 -4.59
CA VAL A 173 14.83 -12.89 -3.40
C VAL A 173 14.61 -14.11 -2.53
N THR A 174 15.14 -14.07 -1.30
CA THR A 174 14.95 -15.11 -0.29
C THR A 174 13.99 -14.60 0.78
N CYS A 175 13.01 -15.40 1.18
CA CYS A 175 12.02 -15.03 2.18
C CYS A 175 12.14 -15.93 3.41
N LEU A 176 12.26 -15.31 4.59
CA LEU A 176 12.34 -15.97 5.88
C LEU A 176 11.17 -15.49 6.75
N PHE A 177 10.09 -16.27 6.76
CA PHE A 177 8.89 -16.02 7.57
C PHE A 177 9.00 -16.64 8.95
N ASN A 178 8.20 -16.15 9.90
CA ASN A 178 8.30 -16.50 11.33
C ASN A 178 9.68 -16.19 11.94
N VAL A 179 10.35 -15.15 11.45
CA VAL A 179 11.65 -14.71 11.97
C VAL A 179 11.56 -13.26 12.42
N GLU A 180 11.75 -13.05 13.71
CA GLU A 180 11.70 -11.74 14.35
C GLU A 180 13.11 -11.20 14.64
N VAL A 181 13.45 -10.08 14.01
CA VAL A 181 14.72 -9.39 14.25
C VAL A 181 14.69 -8.73 15.62
N GLY A 182 15.67 -9.04 16.46
CA GLY A 182 15.73 -8.65 17.87
C GLY A 182 15.43 -9.82 18.83
N ARG A 183 14.69 -10.84 18.38
CA ARG A 183 14.37 -12.05 19.16
C ARG A 183 15.09 -13.29 18.62
N ASP A 184 14.96 -13.55 17.34
CA ASP A 184 15.51 -14.75 16.68
C ASP A 184 16.87 -14.48 16.01
N VAL A 185 17.08 -13.25 15.52
CA VAL A 185 18.35 -12.80 14.91
C VAL A 185 18.61 -11.34 15.26
N SER A 186 19.86 -10.98 15.55
CA SER A 186 20.25 -9.60 15.82
C SER A 186 20.58 -8.82 14.54
N VAL A 187 20.49 -7.49 14.61
CA VAL A 187 20.92 -6.61 13.51
C VAL A 187 22.42 -6.78 13.20
N ASP A 188 23.25 -7.02 14.22
CA ASP A 188 24.68 -7.28 14.05
C ASP A 188 24.94 -8.55 13.25
N GLU A 189 24.17 -9.62 13.48
CA GLU A 189 24.25 -10.84 12.69
C GLU A 189 23.85 -10.59 11.23
N LEU A 190 22.78 -9.81 11.00
CA LEU A 190 22.38 -9.44 9.64
C LEU A 190 23.50 -8.67 8.92
N LEU A 191 24.12 -7.71 9.58
CA LEU A 191 25.22 -6.89 9.03
C LEU A 191 26.52 -7.67 8.81
N ARG A 192 26.72 -8.83 9.46
CA ARG A 192 27.86 -9.72 9.15
C ARG A 192 27.68 -10.46 7.82
N HIS A 193 26.44 -10.68 7.39
CA HIS A 193 26.13 -11.47 6.18
C HIS A 193 25.62 -10.61 5.02
N HIS A 194 25.12 -9.41 5.29
CA HIS A 194 24.55 -8.48 4.32
C HIS A 194 25.35 -7.17 4.31
N HIS A 195 25.36 -6.51 3.16
CA HIS A 195 26.04 -5.23 2.99
C HIS A 195 25.21 -4.06 3.56
N ALA A 196 23.90 -4.24 3.70
CA ALA A 196 22.98 -3.28 4.30
C ALA A 196 21.77 -3.98 4.90
N VAL A 197 21.13 -3.31 5.86
CA VAL A 197 19.84 -3.68 6.44
C VAL A 197 18.86 -2.53 6.20
N LEU A 198 17.72 -2.83 5.60
CA LEU A 198 16.62 -1.89 5.41
C LEU A 198 15.51 -2.24 6.40
N TRP A 199 15.20 -1.30 7.29
CA TRP A 199 14.15 -1.48 8.30
C TRP A 199 12.79 -1.04 7.74
N ALA A 200 11.90 -2.00 7.51
CA ALA A 200 10.57 -1.82 6.92
C ALA A 200 9.47 -2.52 7.75
N ALA A 201 9.66 -2.62 9.07
CA ALA A 201 8.74 -3.32 9.97
C ALA A 201 7.38 -2.60 10.15
N GLY A 202 7.27 -1.34 9.72
CA GLY A 202 6.09 -0.52 9.93
C GLY A 202 5.94 -0.04 11.38
N ALA A 203 4.75 0.45 11.72
CA ALA A 203 4.37 0.87 13.07
C ALA A 203 3.21 0.00 13.55
N SER A 204 3.50 -0.93 14.46
CA SER A 204 2.52 -1.90 14.97
C SER A 204 1.78 -1.44 16.22
N ASP A 205 2.29 -0.43 16.91
CA ASP A 205 1.75 0.01 18.19
C ASP A 205 0.60 1.01 18.01
N ASP A 206 -0.44 0.85 18.82
CA ASP A 206 -1.54 1.80 18.90
C ASP A 206 -1.21 3.01 19.79
N ARG A 207 -1.90 4.14 19.54
CA ARG A 207 -1.79 5.34 20.36
C ARG A 207 -2.77 5.29 21.53
N THR A 208 -2.28 5.50 22.74
CA THR A 208 -3.14 5.67 23.92
C THR A 208 -3.75 7.08 23.96
N MET A 209 -4.96 7.20 24.50
CA MET A 209 -5.61 8.51 24.68
C MET A 209 -5.20 9.16 26.01
N ASN A 210 -4.75 8.36 26.99
CA ASN A 210 -4.39 8.78 28.33
C ASN A 210 -5.55 9.50 29.04
N ILE A 211 -6.78 8.96 28.91
CA ILE A 211 -8.01 9.52 29.49
C ILE A 211 -8.65 8.57 30.52
N PRO A 212 -9.35 9.11 31.53
CA PRO A 212 -10.05 8.27 32.51
C PRO A 212 -11.06 7.32 31.85
N GLY A 213 -10.85 6.01 32.06
CA GLY A 213 -11.76 4.97 31.58
C GLY A 213 -11.41 4.37 30.22
N GLU A 214 -10.26 4.70 29.63
CA GLU A 214 -9.79 4.10 28.37
C GLU A 214 -9.54 2.58 28.46
N ASP A 215 -9.24 2.05 29.66
CA ASP A 215 -9.04 0.62 29.88
C ASP A 215 -10.32 -0.13 30.30
N ARG A 216 -11.50 0.51 30.22
CA ARG A 216 -12.76 -0.15 30.58
C ARG A 216 -13.12 -1.23 29.57
N ALA A 217 -13.78 -2.28 30.05
CA ALA A 217 -14.31 -3.34 29.18
C ALA A 217 -15.16 -2.75 28.03
N GLY A 218 -14.86 -3.18 26.80
CA GLY A 218 -15.48 -2.66 25.57
C GLY A 218 -14.76 -1.46 24.96
N SER A 219 -13.80 -0.84 25.65
CA SER A 219 -12.87 0.13 25.06
C SER A 219 -11.64 -0.64 24.57
N VAL A 220 -11.42 -0.61 23.26
CA VAL A 220 -10.39 -1.40 22.59
C VAL A 220 -9.69 -0.55 21.53
N ALA A 221 -8.43 -0.86 21.25
CA ALA A 221 -7.70 -0.23 20.17
C ALA A 221 -8.29 -0.63 18.81
N ALA A 222 -8.29 0.31 17.85
CA ALA A 222 -8.78 0.02 16.51
C ALA A 222 -7.86 -0.98 15.79
N GLY A 223 -6.55 -0.91 16.02
CA GLY A 223 -5.57 -1.86 15.49
C GLY A 223 -5.87 -3.31 15.86
N ASP A 224 -6.20 -3.56 17.13
CA ASP A 224 -6.62 -4.89 17.62
C ASP A 224 -7.85 -5.43 16.88
N PHE A 225 -8.89 -4.61 16.75
CA PHE A 225 -10.14 -5.02 16.08
C PHE A 225 -9.91 -5.31 14.60
N ILE A 226 -9.12 -4.47 13.92
CA ILE A 226 -8.73 -4.64 12.52
C ILE A 226 -7.93 -5.92 12.32
N SER A 227 -6.93 -6.12 13.16
CA SER A 227 -6.05 -7.28 13.10
C SER A 227 -6.84 -8.57 13.34
N TRP A 228 -7.80 -8.54 14.26
CA TRP A 228 -8.70 -9.67 14.54
C TRP A 228 -9.56 -10.05 13.33
N TYR A 229 -10.32 -9.12 12.74
CA TYR A 229 -11.21 -9.48 11.63
C TYR A 229 -10.43 -9.86 10.36
N ASN A 230 -9.19 -9.39 10.20
CA ASN A 230 -8.31 -9.79 9.09
C ASN A 230 -7.54 -11.10 9.38
N GLY A 231 -7.71 -11.69 10.57
CA GLY A 231 -7.07 -12.96 10.93
C GLY A 231 -5.56 -12.85 11.14
N HIS A 232 -5.08 -11.73 11.70
CA HIS A 232 -3.68 -11.60 12.12
C HIS A 232 -3.38 -12.62 13.24
N PRO A 233 -2.28 -13.40 13.15
CA PRO A 233 -2.00 -14.49 14.10
C PRO A 233 -2.00 -14.07 15.57
N ASP A 234 -1.40 -12.92 15.90
CA ASP A 234 -1.34 -12.42 17.29
C ASP A 234 -2.72 -12.00 17.86
N PHE A 235 -3.72 -11.81 17.01
CA PHE A 235 -5.06 -11.35 17.40
C PHE A 235 -6.14 -12.39 17.11
N ALA A 236 -5.78 -13.57 16.60
CA ALA A 236 -6.74 -14.60 16.18
C ALA A 236 -7.64 -15.08 17.32
N ASP A 237 -7.11 -15.11 18.56
CA ASP A 237 -7.84 -15.55 19.76
C ASP A 237 -8.62 -14.42 20.44
N ARG A 238 -8.59 -13.19 19.91
CA ARG A 238 -9.36 -12.07 20.47
C ARG A 238 -10.85 -12.31 20.29
N GLN A 239 -11.63 -11.79 21.23
CA GLN A 239 -13.08 -11.77 21.18
C GLN A 239 -13.58 -10.37 21.46
N PHE A 240 -14.55 -9.92 20.66
CA PHE A 240 -15.21 -8.64 20.82
C PHE A 240 -16.70 -8.88 21.05
N ASP A 241 -17.27 -8.26 22.08
CA ASP A 241 -18.71 -8.27 22.31
C ASP A 241 -19.40 -7.33 21.30
N LEU A 242 -20.01 -7.93 20.28
CA LEU A 242 -20.74 -7.22 19.23
C LEU A 242 -22.26 -7.24 19.45
N SER A 243 -22.74 -7.67 20.62
CA SER A 243 -24.18 -7.74 20.92
C SER A 243 -24.82 -6.36 21.18
N GLY A 244 -24.00 -5.34 21.40
CA GLY A 244 -24.45 -3.98 21.68
C GLY A 244 -25.14 -3.30 20.50
N LYS A 245 -26.09 -2.39 20.77
CA LYS A 245 -26.81 -1.62 19.73
C LYS A 245 -26.07 -0.35 19.27
N ARG A 246 -24.96 0.00 19.94
CA ARG A 246 -24.23 1.25 19.72
C ARG A 246 -22.73 0.98 19.80
N ALA A 247 -22.01 1.39 18.76
CA ALA A 247 -20.57 1.51 18.76
C ALA A 247 -20.17 2.99 18.76
N VAL A 248 -19.09 3.33 19.44
CA VAL A 248 -18.50 4.67 19.45
C VAL A 248 -17.08 4.53 18.92
N ILE A 249 -16.76 5.25 17.85
CA ILE A 249 -15.44 5.26 17.23
C ILE A 249 -14.82 6.63 17.44
N ILE A 250 -13.59 6.66 17.95
CA ILE A 250 -12.84 7.89 18.21
C ILE A 250 -11.70 7.95 17.20
N GLY A 251 -11.83 8.81 16.19
CA GLY A 251 -10.83 9.00 15.14
C GLY A 251 -11.47 9.57 13.86
N ASN A 252 -10.64 10.14 12.98
CA ASN A 252 -11.06 10.74 11.70
C ASN A 252 -10.15 10.32 10.53
N GLY A 253 -9.59 9.10 10.59
CA GLY A 253 -8.74 8.55 9.53
C GLY A 253 -9.37 7.29 8.90
N ASN A 254 -8.68 6.72 7.89
CA ASN A 254 -9.14 5.54 7.16
C ASN A 254 -9.53 4.37 8.09
N VAL A 255 -8.70 4.12 9.10
CA VAL A 255 -8.96 3.13 10.15
C VAL A 255 -10.32 3.33 10.83
N ALA A 256 -10.67 4.56 11.21
CA ALA A 256 -11.94 4.85 11.86
C ALA A 256 -13.13 4.59 10.93
N LEU A 257 -13.00 4.98 9.66
CA LEU A 257 -14.02 4.76 8.64
C LEU A 257 -14.22 3.27 8.33
N ASP A 258 -13.12 2.52 8.24
CA ASP A 258 -13.14 1.08 8.00
C ASP A 258 -13.85 0.33 9.12
N VAL A 259 -13.51 0.65 10.37
CA VAL A 259 -14.18 0.07 11.54
C VAL A 259 -15.67 0.42 11.55
N ALA A 260 -16.02 1.69 11.29
CA ALA A 260 -17.42 2.13 11.22
C ALA A 260 -18.23 1.34 10.20
N ARG A 261 -17.68 1.16 9.00
CA ARG A 261 -18.32 0.46 7.89
C ARG A 261 -18.46 -1.03 8.16
N VAL A 262 -17.41 -1.70 8.64
CA VAL A 262 -17.46 -3.13 9.01
C VAL A 262 -18.52 -3.38 10.09
N LEU A 263 -18.55 -2.55 11.15
CA LEU A 263 -19.55 -2.67 12.21
C LEU A 263 -20.97 -2.46 11.66
N ALA A 264 -21.18 -1.44 10.82
CA ALA A 264 -22.50 -1.18 10.21
C ALA A 264 -22.98 -2.36 9.35
N SER A 265 -22.09 -3.00 8.58
CA SER A 265 -22.42 -4.19 7.78
C SER A 265 -22.81 -5.39 8.65
N LEU A 266 -22.11 -5.62 9.76
CA LEU A 266 -22.42 -6.72 10.70
C LEU A 266 -23.80 -6.54 11.35
N PHE A 267 -24.16 -5.30 11.73
CA PHE A 267 -25.47 -5.00 12.30
C PHE A 267 -26.63 -5.17 11.30
N HIS A 268 -26.39 -4.91 10.01
CA HIS A 268 -27.41 -5.15 8.98
C HIS A 268 -27.72 -6.63 8.80
N VAL A 269 -26.71 -7.50 8.79
CA VAL A 269 -26.92 -8.96 8.69
C VAL A 269 -27.67 -9.51 9.91
N ALA A 270 -27.37 -9.00 11.11
CA ALA A 270 -28.07 -9.41 12.33
C ALA A 270 -29.54 -8.94 12.37
N ALA A 271 -29.85 -7.78 11.79
CA ALA A 271 -31.22 -7.26 11.71
C ALA A 271 -32.07 -7.98 10.64
N SER A 272 -31.47 -8.38 9.52
CA SER A 272 -32.16 -9.10 8.44
C SER A 272 -32.54 -10.54 8.79
N ASN A 273 -31.85 -11.17 9.73
CA ASN A 273 -32.19 -12.50 10.26
C ASN A 273 -33.27 -12.47 11.37
N CYS A 274 -33.82 -11.28 11.67
CA CYS A 274 -34.88 -11.07 12.67
C CYS A 274 -36.23 -10.65 12.04
N LEU A 275 -36.40 -10.80 10.72
CA LEU A 275 -37.66 -10.59 10.00
C LEU A 275 -38.14 -11.87 9.32
#